data_AF-A0A443IXS8-F1
#
_entry.id   AF-A0A443IXS8-F1
#
_cell.length_a   1.000
_cell.length_b   1.000
_cell.length_c   1.000
_cell.angle_alpha   90.00
_cell.angle_beta   90.00
_cell.angle_gamma   90.00
#
_symmetry.space_group_name_H-M   'P 1'
#
loop_
_entity.id
_entity.type
_entity.pdbx_description
1 polymer ?
#
loop_
_entity_poly.entity_id
_entity_poly.type
_entity_poly.pdbx_seq_one_letter_code
_entity_poly.pdbx_strand_id
1 'polypeptide(L)'
;MEEQARELRRIRITLIFLVIVTLISGGNSDVSVDYLGDDNEMEISQQNVVPLGDGRFGVIEYNYLEIYEYDSEHNKVKKVKEVSLDELNE
;
A
#
# COMPACT_ATOMS: atom_id res chain seq x y z
N MET A 1 38.19 -19.19 -24.93
CA MET A 1 38.03 -17.72 -25.05
C MET A 1 36.87 -17.31 -25.96
N GLU A 2 36.53 -18.08 -27.01
CA GLU A 2 35.41 -17.76 -27.92
C GLU A 2 34.01 -18.00 -27.31
N GLU A 3 33.89 -18.93 -26.37
CA GLU A 3 32.64 -19.24 -25.67
C GLU A 3 32.21 -18.08 -24.75
N GLN A 4 33.15 -17.51 -23.99
CA GLN A 4 32.92 -16.32 -23.14
C GLN A 4 32.47 -15.10 -23.97
N ALA A 5 33.03 -14.89 -25.15
CA ALA A 5 32.63 -13.80 -26.04
C ALA A 5 31.21 -13.99 -26.59
N ARG A 6 30.79 -15.25 -26.81
CA ARG A 6 29.45 -15.60 -27.28
C ARG A 6 28.39 -15.42 -26.18
N GLU A 7 28.75 -15.77 -24.95
CA GLU A 7 27.90 -15.56 -23.77
C GLU A 7 27.72 -14.08 -23.45
N LEU A 8 28.79 -13.28 -23.49
CA LEU A 8 28.71 -11.83 -23.31
C LEU A 8 27.75 -11.17 -24.30
N ARG A 9 27.74 -11.64 -25.55
CA ARG A 9 26.83 -11.11 -26.58
C ARG A 9 25.37 -11.42 -26.28
N ARG A 10 25.06 -12.61 -25.74
CA ARG A 10 23.70 -12.96 -25.28
C ARG A 10 23.30 -12.10 -24.09
N ILE A 11 24.15 -12.03 -23.07
CA ILE A 11 23.90 -11.22 -21.86
C ILE A 11 23.61 -9.76 -22.22
N ARG A 12 24.38 -9.19 -23.16
CA ARG A 12 24.18 -7.81 -23.61
C ARG A 12 22.81 -7.59 -24.25
N ILE A 13 22.34 -8.54 -25.06
CA ILE A 13 21.02 -8.47 -25.69
C ILE A 13 19.91 -8.59 -24.64
N THR A 14 20.06 -9.53 -23.70
CA THR A 14 19.08 -9.73 -22.61
C THR A 14 18.95 -8.48 -21.74
N LEU A 15 20.07 -7.82 -21.40
CA LEU A 15 20.07 -6.58 -20.62
C LEU A 15 19.36 -5.43 -21.35
N ILE A 16 19.58 -5.29 -22.66
CA ILE A 16 18.89 -4.27 -23.47
C ILE A 16 17.38 -4.51 -23.46
N PHE A 17 16.95 -5.77 -23.64
CA PHE A 17 15.53 -6.12 -23.56
C PHE A 17 14.92 -5.83 -22.20
N LEU A 18 15.63 -6.17 -21.11
CA LEU A 18 15.17 -5.91 -19.75
C LEU A 18 14.98 -4.42 -19.52
N VAL A 19 15.94 -3.58 -19.92
CA VAL A 19 15.83 -2.12 -19.81
C VAL A 19 14.61 -1.59 -20.58
N ILE A 20 14.42 -2.02 -21.83
CA ILE A 20 13.27 -1.59 -22.65
C ILE A 20 11.95 -1.99 -21.99
N VAL A 21 11.82 -3.24 -21.52
CA VAL A 21 10.60 -3.72 -20.86
C VAL A 21 10.35 -2.95 -19.57
N THR A 22 11.37 -2.72 -18.74
CA THR A 22 11.20 -1.96 -17.48
C THR A 22 10.80 -0.50 -17.72
N LEU A 23 11.31 0.14 -18.77
CA LEU A 23 10.97 1.52 -19.11
C LEU A 23 9.53 1.66 -19.61
N ILE A 24 9.01 0.65 -20.32
CA ILE A 24 7.64 0.66 -20.86
C ILE A 24 6.62 0.14 -19.83
N SER A 25 7.03 -0.81 -18.98
CA SER A 25 6.17 -1.40 -17.93
C SER A 25 6.11 -0.58 -16.64
N GLY A 26 6.81 0.55 -16.55
CA GLY A 26 6.65 1.53 -15.49
C GLY A 26 5.32 2.28 -15.63
N GLY A 27 4.20 1.58 -15.44
CA GLY A 27 2.88 2.19 -15.37
C GLY A 27 2.78 3.05 -14.13
N ASN A 28 2.33 4.30 -14.29
CA ASN A 28 1.96 5.17 -13.19
C ASN A 28 0.71 4.55 -12.53
N SER A 29 0.89 3.81 -11.44
CA SER A 29 -0.22 3.32 -10.62
C SER A 29 -0.78 4.50 -9.84
N ASP A 30 -1.54 5.34 -10.53
CA ASP A 30 -2.32 6.40 -9.91
C ASP A 30 -3.53 5.73 -9.24
N VAL A 31 -3.42 5.53 -7.92
CA VAL A 31 -4.52 5.03 -7.10
C VAL A 31 -5.42 6.21 -6.80
N SER A 32 -6.36 6.48 -7.69
CA SER A 32 -7.45 7.43 -7.44
C SER A 32 -8.40 6.81 -6.42
N VAL A 33 -8.41 7.36 -5.21
CA VAL A 33 -9.39 7.02 -4.17
C VAL A 33 -10.62 7.89 -4.44
N ASP A 34 -11.67 7.30 -5.01
CA ASP A 34 -12.95 7.98 -5.22
C ASP A 34 -13.64 8.15 -3.86
N TYR A 35 -13.49 9.32 -3.24
CA TYR A 35 -14.27 9.70 -2.07
C TYR A 35 -15.69 10.03 -2.55
N LEU A 36 -16.57 9.03 -2.50
CA LEU A 36 -18.01 9.21 -2.73
C LEU A 36 -18.57 10.12 -1.63
N GLY A 37 -18.62 11.42 -1.94
CA GLY A 37 -19.51 12.42 -1.38
C GLY A 37 -19.70 12.39 0.13
N ASP A 38 -18.85 13.13 0.84
CA ASP A 38 -19.28 13.86 2.02
C ASP A 38 -18.38 15.10 2.16
N ASP A 39 -19.00 16.27 2.35
CA ASP A 39 -18.36 17.58 2.51
C ASP A 39 -17.63 17.70 3.86
N ASN A 40 -16.79 16.73 4.18
CA ASN A 40 -15.94 16.75 5.37
C ASN A 40 -14.53 16.32 4.95
N GLU A 41 -13.78 17.30 4.41
CA GLU A 41 -12.33 17.24 4.28
C GLU A 41 -11.71 17.09 5.68
N MET A 42 -11.79 15.89 6.26
CA MET A 42 -10.90 15.52 7.34
C MET A 42 -9.61 15.06 6.67
N GLU A 43 -8.65 15.98 6.58
CA GLU A 43 -7.24 15.61 6.39
C GLU A 43 -6.91 14.56 7.45
N ILE A 44 -6.97 13.27 7.07
CA ILE A 44 -6.46 12.19 7.90
C ILE A 44 -4.96 12.37 7.92
N SER A 45 -4.50 13.25 8.81
CA SER A 45 -3.09 13.46 9.08
C SER A 45 -2.48 12.08 9.35
N GLN A 46 -1.52 11.68 8.50
CA GLN A 46 -0.87 10.35 8.52
C GLN A 46 -0.32 9.94 9.91
N GLN A 47 -0.28 10.86 10.87
CA GLN A 47 0.21 10.65 12.23
C GLN A 47 -0.67 9.73 13.08
N ASN A 48 -1.92 9.47 12.71
CA ASN A 48 -2.87 8.74 13.56
C ASN A 48 -3.12 7.26 13.20
N VAL A 49 -2.35 6.69 12.27
CA VAL A 49 -2.51 5.28 11.87
C VAL A 49 -1.46 4.40 12.55
N VAL A 50 -1.90 3.38 13.28
CA VAL A 50 -1.04 2.44 14.02
C VAL A 50 -1.18 1.02 13.42
N PRO A 51 -0.10 0.39 12.93
CA PRO A 51 -0.17 -0.99 12.47
C PRO A 51 -0.32 -1.96 13.65
N LEU A 52 -1.28 -2.89 13.57
CA LEU A 52 -1.56 -3.88 14.63
C LEU A 52 -1.11 -5.30 14.27
N GLY A 53 -0.70 -5.53 13.02
CA GLY A 53 -0.36 -6.86 12.50
C GLY A 53 -1.56 -7.58 11.88
N ASP A 54 -1.32 -8.69 11.19
CA ASP A 54 -2.35 -9.56 10.59
C ASP A 54 -3.35 -8.84 9.67
N GLY A 55 -2.87 -7.86 8.90
CA GLY A 55 -3.72 -7.06 8.01
C GLY A 55 -4.61 -6.05 8.75
N ARG A 56 -4.39 -5.84 10.05
CA ARG A 56 -5.11 -4.88 10.87
C ARG A 56 -4.33 -3.60 11.12
N PHE A 57 -5.07 -2.52 11.22
CA PHE A 57 -4.55 -1.21 11.56
C PHE A 57 -5.56 -0.45 12.41
N GLY A 58 -5.03 0.35 13.34
CA GLY A 58 -5.79 1.28 14.15
C GLY A 58 -5.74 2.67 13.54
N VAL A 59 -6.83 3.41 13.61
CA VAL A 59 -6.91 4.83 13.31
C VAL A 59 -7.36 5.53 14.58
N ILE A 60 -6.58 6.51 15.04
CA ILE A 60 -6.92 7.35 16.19
C ILE A 60 -7.61 8.59 15.67
N GLU A 61 -8.90 8.73 15.96
CA GLU A 61 -9.69 9.88 15.53
C GLU A 61 -10.40 10.48 16.72
N TYR A 62 -10.09 11.75 17.01
CA TYR A 62 -10.50 12.46 18.21
C TYR A 62 -10.20 11.70 19.51
N ASN A 63 -11.20 11.02 20.07
CA ASN A 63 -11.14 10.27 21.32
C ASN A 63 -11.45 8.79 21.15
N TYR A 64 -11.37 8.28 19.93
CA TYR A 64 -11.65 6.89 19.61
C TYR A 64 -10.46 6.25 18.92
N LEU A 65 -10.19 5.00 19.29
CA LEU A 65 -9.36 4.09 18.52
C LEU A 65 -10.29 3.18 17.71
N GLU A 66 -10.24 3.34 16.39
CA GLU A 66 -10.96 2.51 15.45
C GLU A 66 -10.02 1.45 14.87
N ILE A 67 -10.40 0.18 14.97
CA ILE A 67 -9.62 -0.94 14.45
C ILE A 67 -10.26 -1.41 13.16
N TYR A 68 -9.46 -1.45 12.11
CA TYR A 68 -9.82 -1.91 10.79
C TYR A 68 -9.03 -3.17 10.41
N GLU A 69 -9.62 -4.00 9.56
CA GLU A 69 -9.00 -5.19 8.96
C GLU A 69 -9.14 -5.13 7.45
N TYR A 70 -8.03 -5.38 6.76
CA TYR A 70 -7.99 -5.49 5.30
C TYR A 70 -8.23 -6.93 4.87
N ASP A 71 -9.35 -7.16 4.20
CA ASP A 71 -9.74 -8.40 3.55
C ASP A 71 -9.14 -8.43 2.14
N SER A 72 -8.04 -9.16 1.98
CA SER A 72 -7.29 -9.24 0.73
C SER A 72 -8.02 -10.02 -0.36
N GLU A 73 -8.91 -10.97 0.01
CA GLU A 73 -9.68 -11.76 -0.95
C GLU A 73 -10.72 -10.90 -1.67
N HIS A 74 -11.34 -9.97 -0.94
CA HIS A 74 -12.40 -9.11 -1.46
C HIS A 74 -11.92 -7.68 -1.76
N ASN A 75 -10.65 -7.38 -1.49
CA ASN A 75 -10.04 -6.05 -1.57
C ASN A 75 -10.87 -4.99 -0.83
N LYS A 76 -11.25 -5.26 0.42
CA LYS A 76 -12.11 -4.40 1.24
C LYS A 76 -11.53 -4.17 2.62
N VAL A 77 -11.73 -2.97 3.14
CA VAL A 77 -11.46 -2.64 4.55
C VAL A 77 -12.76 -2.75 5.34
N LYS A 78 -12.71 -3.39 6.51
CA LYS A 78 -13.85 -3.52 7.42
C LYS A 78 -13.49 -2.98 8.79
N LYS A 79 -14.39 -2.19 9.41
CA LYS A 79 -14.27 -1.79 10.82
C LYS A 79 -14.56 -3.00 11.69
N VAL A 80 -13.61 -3.38 12.53
CA VAL A 80 -13.70 -4.53 13.43
C VAL A 80 -14.09 -4.10 14.83
N LYS A 81 -13.58 -2.96 15.29
CA LYS A 81 -13.85 -2.47 16.64
C LYS A 81 -13.72 -0.95 16.71
N GLU A 82 -14.47 -0.37 17.62
CA GLU A 82 -14.31 1.02 18.08
C GLU A 82 -14.12 0.97 19.59
N VAL A 83 -13.18 1.75 20.10
CA VAL A 83 -12.86 1.84 21.52
C VAL A 83 -12.72 3.31 21.89
N SER A 84 -13.43 3.76 22.93
CA SER A 84 -13.19 5.09 23.49
C SER A 84 -11.83 5.10 24.20
N LEU A 85 -11.01 6.11 23.94
CA LEU A 85 -9.71 6.26 24.60
C LEU A 85 -9.86 6.54 26.10
N ASP A 86 -11.01 7.07 26.54
CA ASP A 86 -11.31 7.27 27.96
C ASP A 86 -11.40 5.93 28.70
N GLU A 87 -11.97 4.90 28.06
CA GLU A 87 -12.11 3.55 28.63
C GLU A 87 -10.79 2.78 28.71
N LEU A 88 -9.76 3.21 27.95
CA LEU A 88 -8.43 2.60 27.97
C LEU A 88 -7.54 3.13 29.11
N ASN A 89 -7.93 4.24 29.74
CA ASN A 89 -7.17 4.92 30.79
C ASN A 89 -7.70 4.65 32.22
N GLU A 90 -8.76 3.86 32.36
CA GLU A 90 -9.25 3.31 33.65
C GLU A 90 -8.68 1.92 33.94
#